data_AF-A0A9D7IHK4-F1
#
_entry.id   AF-A0A9D7IHK4-F1
#
_cell.length_a   1.000
_cell.length_b   1.000
_cell.length_c   1.000
_cell.angle_alpha   90.00
_cell.angle_beta   90.00
_cell.angle_gamma   90.00
#
_symmetry.space_group_name_H-M   'P 1'
#
loop_
_entity.id
_entity.type
_entity.pdbx_description
1 polymer ?
#
loop_
_entity_poly.entity_id
_entity_poly.type
_entity_poly.pdbx_seq_one_letter_code
_entity_poly.pdbx_strand_id
1 'polypeptide(L)'
;MTDFERSAIEWSASHWSGFYGGVGVYSLKAACRIEKIIEIAESLGITVQLVINDHGQFSSWVNARWNENPYNSTNGGMVPSGNPEQFFTSPSAIEMHQRRLRYIVARYGAYTNLSAWELFNEVQFTGRNGMNWFNSQSMRSAIRRSRGGGMQFQSRRFFWNHRGKRPHAAGNSSA
;
A
#
# COMPACT_ATOMS: atom_id res chain seq x y z
N MET A 1 -4.44 -5.12 -0.49
CA MET A 1 -3.95 -6.38 -1.09
C MET A 1 -3.64 -7.33 0.05
N THR A 2 -4.30 -8.47 0.10
CA THR A 2 -4.15 -9.49 1.15
C THR A 2 -3.69 -10.81 0.56
N ASP A 3 -3.28 -11.74 1.41
CA ASP A 3 -3.03 -13.11 1.01
C ASP A 3 -4.27 -13.85 0.48
N PHE A 4 -5.48 -13.27 0.62
CA PHE A 4 -6.68 -13.77 -0.03
C PHE A 4 -6.48 -13.84 -1.54
N GLU A 5 -6.80 -15.01 -2.10
CA GLU A 5 -6.48 -15.41 -3.48
C GLU A 5 -5.02 -15.16 -3.90
N ARG A 6 -4.14 -15.09 -2.90
CA ARG A 6 -2.70 -14.86 -3.01
C ARG A 6 -2.38 -13.60 -3.83
N SER A 7 -3.07 -12.51 -3.50
CA SER A 7 -3.01 -11.21 -4.19
C SER A 7 -2.05 -10.21 -3.53
N ALA A 8 -1.56 -10.49 -2.32
CA ALA A 8 -0.53 -9.69 -1.65
C ALA A 8 0.83 -9.89 -2.30
N ILE A 9 1.52 -8.80 -2.63
CA ILE A 9 2.91 -8.91 -3.12
C ILE A 9 3.91 -9.25 -2.01
N GLU A 10 3.52 -9.17 -0.74
CA GLU A 10 4.37 -9.39 0.44
C GLU A 10 3.52 -9.98 1.57
N TRP A 11 3.98 -11.09 2.15
CA TRP A 11 3.35 -11.76 3.30
C TRP A 11 4.40 -12.60 4.04
N SER A 12 4.02 -13.26 5.15
CA SER A 12 4.95 -14.12 5.89
C SER A 12 5.57 -15.23 5.02
N ALA A 13 6.87 -15.49 5.20
CA ALA A 13 7.60 -16.56 4.53
C ALA A 13 7.07 -17.96 4.90
N SER A 14 6.41 -18.10 6.06
CA SER A 14 5.82 -19.36 6.52
C SER A 14 4.42 -19.63 5.94
N HIS A 15 3.92 -18.78 5.05
CA HIS A 15 2.60 -18.95 4.47
C HIS A 15 2.50 -20.24 3.64
N TRP A 16 1.44 -21.02 3.90
CA TRP A 16 1.21 -22.36 3.34
C TRP A 16 1.26 -22.45 1.81
N SER A 17 0.96 -21.36 1.10
CA SER A 17 0.98 -21.36 -0.37
C SER A 17 2.38 -21.37 -0.99
N GLY A 18 3.43 -21.08 -0.20
CA GLY A 18 4.80 -20.92 -0.71
C GLY A 18 4.99 -19.75 -1.68
N PHE A 19 4.06 -18.78 -1.71
CA PHE A 19 4.14 -17.63 -2.62
C PHE A 19 5.09 -16.53 -2.13
N TYR A 20 5.39 -16.49 -0.84
CA TYR A 20 5.92 -15.30 -0.18
C TYR A 20 7.26 -15.60 0.48
N GLY A 21 8.13 -14.59 0.49
CA GLY A 21 9.47 -14.70 1.08
C GLY A 21 9.66 -13.90 2.37
N GLY A 22 8.59 -13.37 2.96
CA GLY A 22 8.68 -12.49 4.12
C GLY A 22 8.90 -11.02 3.76
N VAL A 23 9.25 -10.22 4.76
CA VAL A 23 9.44 -8.77 4.62
C VAL A 23 10.56 -8.45 3.63
N GLY A 24 10.31 -7.51 2.73
CA GLY A 24 11.25 -7.06 1.70
C GLY A 24 11.39 -8.01 0.50
N VAL A 25 10.74 -9.18 0.49
CA VAL A 25 10.83 -10.16 -0.60
C VAL A 25 9.49 -10.24 -1.34
N TYR A 26 9.40 -9.54 -2.47
CA TYR A 26 8.15 -9.40 -3.22
C TYR A 26 7.85 -10.61 -4.10
N SER A 27 6.64 -11.15 -3.96
CA SER A 27 6.14 -12.28 -4.76
C SER A 27 5.81 -11.84 -6.18
N LEU A 28 6.63 -12.24 -7.14
CA LEU A 28 6.35 -12.00 -8.56
C LEU A 28 5.09 -12.74 -9.03
N LYS A 29 4.78 -13.89 -8.43
CA LYS A 29 3.57 -14.66 -8.74
C LYS A 29 2.31 -13.90 -8.33
N ALA A 30 2.28 -13.33 -7.12
CA ALA A 30 1.16 -12.51 -6.69
C ALA A 30 1.09 -11.20 -7.47
N ALA A 31 2.24 -10.58 -7.77
CA ALA A 31 2.28 -9.36 -8.56
C ALA A 31 1.69 -9.56 -9.97
N CYS A 32 2.03 -10.66 -10.64
CA CYS A 32 1.45 -11.03 -11.94
C CYS A 32 -0.07 -11.22 -11.88
N ARG A 33 -0.61 -11.72 -10.77
CA ARG A 33 -2.08 -11.81 -10.61
C ARG A 33 -2.74 -10.44 -10.56
N ILE A 34 -2.14 -9.48 -9.86
CA ILE A 34 -2.65 -8.10 -9.82
C ILE A 34 -2.61 -7.49 -11.22
N GLU A 35 -1.51 -7.66 -11.96
CA GLU A 35 -1.39 -7.22 -13.36
C GLU A 35 -2.53 -7.80 -14.21
N LYS A 36 -2.79 -9.11 -14.11
CA LYS A 36 -3.86 -9.77 -14.84
C LYS A 36 -5.24 -9.21 -14.52
N ILE A 37 -5.51 -8.88 -13.26
CA ILE A 37 -6.78 -8.26 -12.84
C ILE A 37 -6.93 -6.87 -13.47
N ILE A 38 -5.87 -6.06 -13.44
CA ILE A 38 -5.87 -4.70 -14.02
C ILE A 38 -6.07 -4.77 -15.54
N GLU A 39 -5.39 -5.69 -16.24
CA GLU A 39 -5.53 -5.90 -17.69
C GLU A 39 -6.95 -6.36 -18.07
N ILE A 40 -7.53 -7.29 -17.31
CA ILE A 40 -8.91 -7.75 -17.57
C ILE A 40 -9.88 -6.59 -17.36
N ALA A 41 -9.71 -5.81 -16.29
CA ALA A 41 -10.51 -4.63 -16.06
C ALA A 41 -10.39 -3.62 -17.22
N GLU A 42 -9.18 -3.39 -17.73
CA GLU A 42 -8.94 -2.51 -18.89
C GLU A 42 -9.69 -3.01 -20.13
N SER A 43 -9.63 -4.31 -20.43
CA SER A 43 -10.33 -4.92 -21.57
C SER A 43 -11.86 -4.78 -21.50
N LEU A 44 -12.39 -4.60 -20.29
CA LEU A 44 -13.82 -4.43 -20.03
C LEU A 44 -14.23 -2.95 -19.87
N GLY A 45 -13.31 -2.01 -20.05
CA GLY A 45 -13.56 -0.58 -19.82
C GLY A 45 -13.78 -0.22 -18.35
N ILE A 46 -13.26 -1.04 -17.42
CA ILE A 46 -13.37 -0.86 -15.97
C ILE A 46 -12.10 -0.19 -15.43
N THR A 47 -12.33 0.85 -14.63
CA THR A 47 -11.29 1.55 -13.88
C THR A 47 -11.07 0.91 -12.51
N VAL A 48 -9.81 0.83 -12.07
CA VAL A 48 -9.39 0.22 -10.81
C VAL A 48 -8.95 1.28 -9.80
N GLN A 49 -9.40 1.11 -8.55
CA GLN A 49 -8.76 1.68 -7.35
C GLN A 49 -8.04 0.55 -6.63
N LEU A 50 -6.72 0.66 -6.46
CA LEU A 50 -5.95 -0.38 -5.79
C LEU A 50 -5.76 -0.04 -4.31
N VAL A 51 -6.30 -0.91 -3.44
CA VAL A 51 -6.11 -0.85 -2.00
C VAL A 51 -4.84 -1.61 -1.63
N ILE A 52 -3.87 -0.93 -1.01
CA ILE A 52 -2.56 -1.50 -0.71
C ILE A 52 -2.61 -2.35 0.56
N ASN A 53 -3.19 -1.82 1.64
CA ASN A 53 -3.33 -2.49 2.92
C ASN A 53 -4.78 -2.45 3.41
N ASP A 54 -5.13 -3.38 4.28
CA ASP A 54 -6.34 -3.30 5.12
C ASP A 54 -5.96 -3.30 6.60
N HIS A 55 -6.93 -2.98 7.44
CA HIS A 55 -6.74 -2.87 8.87
C HIS A 55 -6.31 -4.20 9.53
N GLY A 56 -6.84 -5.33 9.08
CA GLY A 56 -6.65 -6.64 9.70
C GLY A 56 -5.18 -7.05 9.72
N GLN A 57 -4.46 -6.72 8.63
CA GLN A 57 -3.01 -6.90 8.52
C GLN A 57 -2.26 -6.26 9.69
N PHE A 58 -2.75 -5.16 10.25
CA PHE A 58 -2.08 -4.38 11.29
C PHE A 58 -2.92 -4.32 12.57
N SER A 59 -3.83 -5.27 12.77
CA SER A 59 -4.71 -5.34 13.92
C SER A 59 -4.48 -6.63 14.72
N SER A 60 -4.48 -6.50 16.05
CA SER A 60 -4.54 -7.63 16.98
C SER A 60 -5.93 -7.84 17.58
N TRP A 61 -6.96 -7.11 17.13
CA TRP A 61 -8.28 -7.11 17.79
C TRP A 61 -9.49 -7.07 16.84
N VAL A 62 -9.44 -6.36 15.70
CA VAL A 62 -10.48 -6.41 14.65
C VAL A 62 -9.94 -7.19 13.47
N ASN A 63 -10.63 -8.26 13.08
CA ASN A 63 -10.25 -9.11 11.94
C ASN A 63 -8.74 -9.40 11.96
N ALA A 64 -8.25 -9.77 13.14
CA ALA A 64 -6.84 -9.69 13.48
C ALA A 64 -6.00 -10.66 12.64
N ARG A 65 -5.00 -10.12 11.94
CA ARG A 65 -4.02 -10.89 11.15
C ARG A 65 -2.59 -10.43 11.37
N TRP A 66 -2.35 -9.70 12.46
CA TRP A 66 -1.01 -9.24 12.82
C TRP A 66 -0.01 -10.38 13.04
N ASN A 67 -0.47 -11.53 13.53
CA ASN A 67 0.35 -12.73 13.67
C ASN A 67 0.86 -13.29 12.33
N GLU A 68 0.22 -12.95 11.21
CA GLU A 68 0.63 -13.37 9.86
C GLU A 68 1.40 -12.29 9.09
N ASN A 69 1.44 -11.07 9.63
CA ASN A 69 2.03 -9.93 8.95
C ASN A 69 3.57 -10.06 8.89
N PRO A 70 4.21 -9.84 7.73
CA PRO A 70 5.67 -9.96 7.58
C PRO A 70 6.46 -8.91 8.38
N TYR A 71 5.86 -7.77 8.76
CA TYR A 71 6.49 -6.75 9.60
C TYR A 71 6.55 -7.17 11.07
N ASN A 72 5.75 -8.15 11.49
CA ASN A 72 5.80 -8.67 12.84
C ASN A 72 7.15 -9.37 13.08
N SER A 73 7.82 -9.00 14.17
CA SER A 73 9.06 -9.61 14.66
C SER A 73 9.04 -11.13 14.74
N THR A 74 7.90 -11.77 15.03
CA THR A 74 7.79 -13.23 15.04
C THR A 74 7.88 -13.86 13.64
N ASN A 75 7.67 -13.06 12.59
CA ASN A 75 7.75 -13.47 11.19
C ASN A 75 9.02 -12.95 10.49
N GLY A 76 10.02 -12.49 11.27
CA GLY A 76 11.27 -11.94 10.76
C GLY A 76 11.25 -10.44 10.45
N GLY A 77 10.15 -9.75 10.79
CA GLY A 77 10.03 -8.30 10.68
C GLY A 77 10.69 -7.53 11.82
N MET A 78 10.52 -6.20 11.81
CA MET A 78 11.14 -5.27 12.75
C MET A 78 10.18 -4.71 13.80
N VAL A 79 8.88 -4.97 13.69
CA VAL A 79 7.87 -4.41 14.59
C VAL A 79 7.63 -5.38 15.74
N PRO A 80 7.75 -4.95 17.01
CA PRO A 80 7.48 -5.82 18.16
C PRO A 80 6.08 -6.45 18.10
N SER A 81 5.99 -7.76 18.31
CA SER A 81 4.72 -8.49 18.14
C SER A 81 3.59 -7.96 19.01
N GLY A 82 3.89 -7.44 20.21
CA GLY A 82 2.90 -6.87 21.13
C GLY A 82 2.46 -5.44 20.80
N ASN A 83 2.98 -4.82 19.74
CA ASN A 83 2.75 -3.41 19.44
C ASN A 83 2.65 -3.15 17.92
N PRO A 84 1.55 -3.59 17.26
CA PRO A 84 1.35 -3.40 15.82
C PRO A 84 1.41 -1.92 15.40
N GLU A 85 0.97 -1.00 16.26
CA GLU A 85 0.97 0.44 15.95
C GLU A 85 2.36 1.04 15.73
N GLN A 86 3.44 0.36 16.16
CA GLN A 86 4.82 0.75 15.83
C GLN A 86 5.17 0.61 14.34
N PHE A 87 4.35 -0.08 13.53
CA PHE A 87 4.49 -0.05 12.07
C PHE A 87 4.52 1.39 11.52
N PHE A 88 3.76 2.31 12.11
CA PHE A 88 3.63 3.69 11.63
C PHE A 88 4.74 4.63 12.12
N THR A 89 5.51 4.23 13.13
CA THR A 89 6.49 5.12 13.80
C THR A 89 7.91 4.58 13.80
N SER A 90 8.10 3.26 13.66
CA SER A 90 9.42 2.65 13.58
C SER A 90 10.13 3.05 12.28
N PRO A 91 11.34 3.66 12.35
CA PRO A 91 12.07 4.07 11.15
C PRO A 91 12.33 2.92 10.17
N SER A 92 12.65 1.73 10.67
CA SER A 92 12.92 0.55 9.83
C SER A 92 11.65 0.01 9.17
N ALA A 93 10.51 0.04 9.88
CA ALA A 93 9.22 -0.35 9.29
C ALA A 93 8.78 0.64 8.20
N ILE A 94 8.92 1.94 8.46
CA ILE A 94 8.64 3.01 7.48
C ILE A 94 9.52 2.83 6.24
N GLU A 95 10.82 2.57 6.41
CA GLU A 95 11.74 2.38 5.29
C GLU A 95 11.34 1.17 4.42
N MET A 96 11.05 0.03 5.03
CA MET A 96 10.62 -1.17 4.29
C MET A 96 9.27 -0.95 3.59
N HIS A 97 8.34 -0.26 4.26
CA HIS A 97 7.07 0.08 3.64
C HIS A 97 7.24 1.01 2.44
N GLN A 98 8.11 2.03 2.55
CA GLN A 98 8.44 2.91 1.43
C GLN A 98 9.08 2.15 0.26
N ARG A 99 9.94 1.15 0.52
CA ARG A 99 10.49 0.27 -0.53
C ARG A 99 9.35 -0.49 -1.23
N ARG A 100 8.39 -1.03 -0.48
CA ARG A 100 7.22 -1.73 -1.03
C ARG A 100 6.34 -0.82 -1.86
N LEU A 101 6.07 0.40 -1.39
CA LEU A 101 5.30 1.40 -2.14
C LEU A 101 6.01 1.80 -3.43
N ARG A 102 7.33 2.01 -3.41
CA ARG A 102 8.12 2.29 -4.63
C ARG A 102 8.01 1.16 -5.63
N TYR A 103 8.09 -0.10 -5.20
CA TYR A 103 7.91 -1.26 -6.07
C TYR A 103 6.51 -1.29 -6.70
N ILE A 104 5.45 -1.09 -5.90
CA ILE A 104 4.07 -1.08 -6.38
C ILE A 104 3.86 0.00 -7.45
N VAL A 105 4.33 1.23 -7.19
CA VAL A 105 4.21 2.34 -8.14
C VAL A 105 5.01 2.09 -9.40
N ALA A 106 6.26 1.63 -9.27
CA ALA A 106 7.10 1.33 -10.43
C ALA A 106 6.51 0.23 -11.31
N ARG A 107 5.85 -0.76 -10.70
CA ARG A 107 5.29 -1.90 -11.41
C ARG A 107 3.96 -1.60 -12.08
N TYR A 108 3.01 -0.96 -11.37
CA TYR A 108 1.65 -0.77 -11.89
C TYR A 108 1.35 0.65 -12.36
N GLY A 109 2.26 1.60 -12.17
CA GLY A 109 2.03 3.01 -12.50
C GLY A 109 1.85 3.31 -13.99
N ALA A 110 2.16 2.38 -14.88
CA ALA A 110 1.96 2.52 -16.32
C ALA A 110 0.52 2.20 -16.79
N TYR A 111 -0.28 1.50 -15.97
CA TYR A 111 -1.66 1.15 -16.34
C TYR A 111 -2.58 2.37 -16.30
N THR A 112 -3.18 2.72 -17.43
CA THR A 112 -3.99 3.94 -17.55
C THR A 112 -5.36 3.82 -16.87
N ASN A 113 -5.88 2.61 -16.74
CA ASN A 113 -7.12 2.32 -16.02
C ASN A 113 -6.94 2.22 -14.49
N LEU A 114 -5.73 2.40 -13.96
CA LEU A 114 -5.48 2.48 -12.52
C LEU A 114 -5.60 3.94 -12.04
N SER A 115 -6.79 4.33 -11.59
CA SER A 115 -7.11 5.73 -11.31
C SER A 115 -6.81 6.21 -9.89
N ALA A 116 -6.66 5.30 -8.93
CA ALA A 116 -6.42 5.67 -7.54
C ALA A 116 -5.64 4.62 -6.76
N TRP A 117 -4.88 5.10 -5.78
CA TRP A 117 -4.22 4.31 -4.76
C TRP A 117 -4.86 4.59 -3.42
N GLU A 118 -5.28 3.54 -2.72
CA GLU A 118 -5.75 3.63 -1.35
C GLU A 118 -4.72 2.95 -0.45
N LEU A 119 -4.06 3.73 0.41
CA LEU A 119 -2.99 3.18 1.26
C LEU A 119 -3.53 2.19 2.29
N PHE A 120 -4.71 2.45 2.84
CA PHE A 120 -5.33 1.65 3.89
C PHE A 120 -6.85 1.70 3.82
N ASN A 121 -7.49 0.53 3.75
CA ASN A 121 -8.90 0.38 4.08
C ASN A 121 -9.06 0.36 5.62
N GLU A 122 -9.97 1.20 6.13
CA GLU A 122 -10.39 1.25 7.55
C GLU A 122 -9.26 1.39 8.58
N VAL A 123 -8.32 2.28 8.30
CA VAL A 123 -7.08 2.45 9.08
C VAL A 123 -7.31 2.59 10.61
N GLN A 124 -8.44 3.14 11.04
CA GLN A 124 -8.82 3.31 12.45
C GLN A 124 -8.89 2.00 13.25
N PHE A 125 -8.99 0.83 12.59
CA PHE A 125 -9.06 -0.47 13.25
C PHE A 125 -7.70 -1.18 13.44
N THR A 126 -6.60 -0.49 13.13
CA THR A 126 -5.23 -1.00 13.35
C THR A 126 -4.78 -0.84 14.81
N GLY A 127 -3.68 -1.50 15.17
CA GLY A 127 -3.11 -1.48 16.52
C GLY A 127 -3.59 -2.64 17.39
N ARG A 128 -3.29 -2.55 18.68
CA ARG A 128 -3.66 -3.57 19.68
C ARG A 128 -5.08 -3.46 20.25
N ASN A 129 -5.75 -2.33 20.08
CA ASN A 129 -7.12 -2.10 20.58
C ASN A 129 -7.80 -0.96 19.81
N GLY A 130 -9.08 -0.71 20.10
CA GLY A 130 -9.88 0.37 19.50
C GLY A 130 -9.48 1.80 19.86
N MET A 131 -8.33 1.98 20.51
CA MET A 131 -7.79 3.30 20.76
C MET A 131 -7.35 3.90 19.43
N ASN A 132 -8.11 4.89 18.95
CA ASN A 132 -7.91 5.49 17.65
C ASN A 132 -6.59 6.29 17.59
N TRP A 133 -5.48 5.60 17.37
CA TRP A 133 -4.14 6.17 17.34
C TRP A 133 -3.96 7.19 16.22
N PHE A 134 -4.78 7.17 15.15
CA PHE A 134 -4.78 8.22 14.13
C PHE A 134 -5.12 9.59 14.67
N ASN A 135 -5.91 9.64 15.75
CA ASN A 135 -6.22 10.87 16.46
C ASN A 135 -5.26 11.18 17.62
N SER A 136 -4.25 10.34 17.86
CA SER A 136 -3.26 10.59 18.91
C SER A 136 -2.39 11.81 18.60
N GLN A 137 -1.96 12.52 19.65
CA GLN A 137 -1.05 13.67 19.52
C GLN A 137 0.29 13.27 18.89
N SER A 138 0.78 12.05 19.14
CA SER A 138 1.99 11.48 18.56
C SER A 138 1.89 11.32 17.04
N MET A 139 0.79 10.76 16.53
CA MET A 139 0.54 10.62 15.09
C MET A 139 0.36 12.00 14.43
N ARG A 140 -0.40 12.91 15.04
CA ARG A 140 -0.55 14.29 14.54
C ARG A 140 0.78 15.03 14.47
N SER A 141 1.62 14.83 15.49
CA SER A 141 2.99 15.35 15.54
C SER A 141 3.89 14.75 14.45
N ALA A 142 3.77 13.45 14.16
CA ALA A 142 4.50 12.79 13.08
C ALA A 142 4.11 13.32 11.68
N ILE A 143 2.80 13.47 11.42
CA ILE A 143 2.28 14.08 10.18
C ILE A 143 2.73 15.53 10.04
N ARG A 144 2.77 16.30 11.14
CA ARG A 144 3.23 17.70 11.10
C ARG A 144 4.73 17.78 10.79
N ARG A 145 5.55 16.86 11.34
CA ARG A 145 6.99 16.79 11.07
C ARG A 145 7.33 16.35 9.64
N SER A 146 6.51 15.51 9.02
CA SER A 146 6.69 15.10 7.62
C SER A 146 6.29 16.18 6.59
N ARG A 147 5.76 17.33 7.00
CA ARG A 147 5.41 18.43 6.08
C ARG A 147 6.61 19.11 5.41
N GLY A 148 7.86 18.71 5.71
CA GLY A 148 9.06 19.06 4.95
C GLY A 148 9.38 18.13 3.76
N GLY A 149 8.66 17.02 3.59
CA GLY A 149 8.88 16.05 2.52
C GLY A 149 7.70 15.10 2.41
N GLY A 150 6.89 15.27 1.37
CA GLY A 150 5.51 14.81 1.27
C GLY A 150 5.22 13.36 1.66
N MET A 151 4.29 13.18 2.62
CA MET A 151 3.32 12.09 2.62
C MET A 151 2.11 12.52 3.47
N GLN A 152 0.95 12.74 2.84
CA GLN A 152 -0.32 13.04 3.53
C GLN A 152 -1.13 11.74 3.68
N PHE A 153 -1.42 11.37 4.92
CA PHE A 153 -2.36 10.30 5.26
C PHE A 153 -3.71 10.92 5.64
N GLN A 154 -4.67 10.90 4.71
CA GLN A 154 -6.10 11.06 4.92
C GLN A 154 -6.81 10.28 3.80
N SER A 155 -7.92 9.62 4.11
CA SER A 155 -8.74 8.76 3.23
C SER A 155 -9.48 9.53 2.12
N ARG A 156 -8.79 10.40 1.38
CA ARG A 156 -9.36 11.11 0.24
C ARG A 156 -8.44 10.95 -0.97
N ARG A 157 -8.98 10.24 -1.98
CA ARG A 157 -8.48 10.03 -3.35
C ARG A 157 -7.16 10.75 -3.67
N PHE A 158 -6.08 10.00 -3.78
CA PHE A 158 -4.88 10.47 -4.45
C PHE A 158 -5.11 10.43 -5.96
N PHE A 159 -5.33 11.58 -6.58
CA PHE A 159 -5.21 11.74 -8.02
C PHE A 159 -3.76 12.10 -8.35
N TRP A 160 -3.07 11.23 -9.08
CA TRP A 160 -1.84 11.60 -9.77
C TRP A 160 -2.23 12.21 -11.12
N ASN A 161 -2.07 13.52 -11.26
CA ASN A 161 -2.35 14.21 -12.52
C ASN A 161 -1.11 14.13 -13.41
N HIS A 162 -1.11 13.27 -14.44
CA HIS A 162 -0.11 13.34 -15.51
C HIS A 162 -0.33 14.64 -16.32
N ARG A 163 0.23 15.77 -15.87
CA ARG A 163 0.42 16.92 -16.75
C ARG A 163 1.61 16.66 -17.65
N GLY A 164 1.36 15.91 -18.71
CA GLY A 164 2.19 15.83 -19.91
C GLY A 164 1.37 16.21 -21.13
N LYS A 165 0.83 17.43 -21.19
CA LYS A 165 0.29 17.96 -22.45
C LYS A 165 1.47 18.18 -23.38
N ARG A 166 1.58 17.37 -24.44
CA ARG A 166 2.40 17.70 -25.61
C ARG A 166 1.83 19.00 -26.21
N PRO A 167 2.65 20.00 -26.57
CA PRO A 167 2.16 21.16 -27.31
C PRO A 167 1.67 20.69 -28.69
N HIS A 168 0.41 21.00 -29.02
CA HIS A 168 -0.05 20.97 -30.40
C HIS A 168 0.62 22.13 -31.14
N ALA A 169 1.44 21.81 -32.14
CA ALA A 169 1.89 22.79 -33.12
C ALA A 169 0.70 23.14 -34.02
N ALA A 170 0.26 24.40 -33.95
CA ALA A 170 -0.66 24.98 -34.92
C ALA A 170 0.11 25.17 -36.24
N GLY A 171 -0.21 24.36 -37.23
CA GLY A 171 0.18 24.60 -38.62
C GLY A 171 -0.83 25.56 -39.26
N ASN A 172 -0.40 26.77 -39.58
CA ASN A 172 -1.13 27.67 -40.47
C ASN A 172 -1.09 27.09 -41.89
N SER A 173 -2.27 26.87 -42.48
CA SER A 173 -2.42 26.73 -43.94
C SER A 173 -3.28 27.88 -44.45
N SER A 174 -2.64 28.81 -45.14
CA SER A 174 -3.29 29.81 -45.99
C SER A 174 -2.38 30.10 -47.18
N ALA A 175 -2.68 29.44 -48.30
CA ALA A 175 -2.56 29.85 -49.71
C ALA A 175 -2.99 28.66 -50.56
#